data_AF-A0A7V8YKB0-F1
#
_entry.id   AF-A0A7V8YKB0-F1
#
_cell.length_a   1.000
_cell.length_b   1.000
_cell.length_c   1.000
_cell.angle_alpha   90.00
_cell.angle_beta   90.00
_cell.angle_gamma   90.00
#
_symmetry.space_group_name_H-M   'P 1'
#
loop_
_entity.id
_entity.type
_entity.pdbx_description
1 polymer ?
#
loop_
_entity_poly.entity_id
_entity_poly.type
_entity_poly.pdbx_seq_one_letter_code
_entity_poly.pdbx_strand_id
1 'polypeptide(L)'
;MATAAVHRLVPAWTPDGLHWRPAGTGPWPLWESDPTPGCPHDTALPMAVADVLVEPHLAALVAATLAVESVSARVLWGNAGSALAAAGRLVAQARPRAAERALGIVEAVLDTGSMVGTGWFEPGWSFRRRSCCLYYRIPGGGVCDDCVQGTRWCDPGTS
;
A
#
# COMPACT_ATOMS: atom_id res chain seq x y z
N MET A 1 -0.17 1.87 -9.11
CA MET A 1 -1.23 2.88 -8.84
C MET A 1 -1.34 3.97 -9.90
N ALA A 2 -0.38 4.88 -10.08
CA ALA A 2 -0.53 6.02 -11.00
C ALA A 2 -0.78 5.60 -12.46
N THR A 3 -0.01 4.65 -12.99
CA THR A 3 -0.17 4.13 -14.36
C THR A 3 -1.56 3.55 -14.61
N ALA A 4 -2.06 2.73 -13.68
CA ALA A 4 -3.41 2.17 -13.74
C ALA A 4 -4.49 3.26 -13.62
N ALA A 5 -4.42 4.10 -12.58
CA ALA A 5 -5.46 5.09 -12.31
C ALA A 5 -5.50 6.23 -13.35
N VAL A 6 -4.37 6.65 -13.91
CA VAL A 6 -4.31 7.78 -14.86
C VAL A 6 -4.44 7.30 -16.31
N HIS A 7 -3.76 6.19 -16.66
CA HIS A 7 -3.61 5.74 -18.04
C HIS A 7 -4.36 4.43 -18.35
N ARG A 8 -4.98 3.79 -17.35
CA ARG A 8 -5.64 2.48 -17.49
C ARG A 8 -4.70 1.37 -17.97
N LEU A 9 -3.42 1.50 -17.63
CA LEU A 9 -2.38 0.54 -17.95
C LEU A 9 -1.94 -0.16 -16.68
N VAL A 10 -1.92 -1.50 -16.70
CA VAL A 10 -1.36 -2.32 -15.63
C VAL A 10 0.00 -2.83 -16.09
N PRO A 11 1.10 -2.42 -15.44
CA PRO A 11 2.40 -3.02 -15.70
C PRO A 11 2.35 -4.52 -15.39
N ALA A 12 3.05 -5.34 -16.17
CA ALA A 12 3.04 -6.78 -15.97
C ALA A 12 3.77 -7.22 -14.68
N TRP A 13 4.54 -6.31 -14.05
CA TRP A 13 5.34 -6.48 -12.83
C TRP A 13 5.59 -7.93 -12.43
N THR A 14 6.74 -8.46 -12.83
CA THR A 14 7.18 -9.77 -12.38
C THR A 14 8.12 -9.62 -11.18
N PRO A 15 8.18 -10.60 -10.27
CA PRO A 15 9.16 -10.60 -9.18
C PRO A 15 10.60 -10.37 -9.65
N ASP A 16 10.95 -10.84 -10.85
CA ASP A 16 12.29 -10.71 -11.43
C ASP A 16 12.54 -9.35 -12.13
N GLY A 17 11.47 -8.64 -12.50
CA GLY A 17 11.55 -7.36 -13.21
C GLY A 17 11.49 -6.13 -12.31
N LEU A 18 11.01 -6.27 -11.07
CA LEU A 18 10.91 -5.18 -10.10
C LEU A 18 12.10 -5.18 -9.14
N HIS A 19 12.94 -4.17 -9.27
CA HIS A 19 14.13 -3.99 -8.45
C HIS A 19 13.94 -2.90 -7.42
N TRP A 20 14.75 -2.96 -6.37
CA TRP A 20 14.78 -1.97 -5.31
C TRP A 20 16.20 -1.80 -4.80
N ARG A 21 16.46 -0.66 -4.15
CA ARG A 21 17.75 -0.39 -3.51
C ARG A 21 17.52 0.07 -2.08
N PRO A 22 18.26 -0.46 -1.08
CA PRO A 22 18.21 0.07 0.27
C PRO A 22 18.53 1.56 0.30
N ALA A 23 17.77 2.32 1.08
CA ALA A 23 18.10 3.69 1.46
C ALA A 23 18.19 3.77 3.00
N GLY A 24 19.12 4.58 3.51
CA GLY A 24 19.36 4.71 4.96
C GLY A 24 18.13 5.18 5.74
N THR A 25 17.30 5.99 5.10
CA THR A 25 15.95 6.36 5.54
C THR A 25 15.01 6.28 4.33
N GLY A 26 13.73 6.01 4.57
CA GLY A 26 12.75 5.84 3.49
C GLY A 26 12.49 7.12 2.68
N PRO A 27 11.88 7.01 1.48
CA PRO A 27 11.44 5.77 0.82
C PRO A 27 12.59 5.04 0.09
N TRP A 28 12.48 3.71 -0.01
CA TRP A 28 13.39 2.90 -0.81
C TRP A 28 13.06 3.08 -2.29
N PRO A 29 14.03 3.43 -3.16
CA PRO A 29 13.79 3.51 -4.59
C PRO A 29 13.42 2.14 -5.17
N LEU A 30 12.36 2.09 -5.98
CA LEU A 30 11.98 0.95 -6.81
C LEU A 30 12.06 1.33 -8.30
N TRP A 31 12.45 0.38 -9.15
CA TRP A 31 12.44 0.55 -10.61
C TRP A 31 12.20 -0.78 -11.32
N GLU A 32 11.78 -0.71 -12.59
CA GLU A 32 11.57 -1.86 -13.46
C GLU A 32 12.70 -1.94 -14.47
N SER A 33 13.30 -3.12 -14.64
CA SER A 33 14.25 -3.37 -15.73
C SER A 33 13.46 -3.81 -16.96
N ASP A 34 13.41 -2.95 -17.97
CA ASP A 34 12.69 -3.17 -19.24
C ASP A 34 11.15 -3.05 -19.13
N PRO A 35 10.62 -1.83 -18.96
CA PRO A 35 9.18 -1.61 -18.82
C PRO A 35 8.44 -2.01 -20.09
N THR A 36 7.75 -3.14 -20.03
CA THR A 36 6.83 -3.54 -21.10
C THR A 36 5.59 -2.64 -21.08
N PRO A 37 5.08 -2.20 -22.24
CA PRO A 37 3.84 -1.44 -22.27
C PRO A 37 2.73 -2.24 -21.59
N GLY A 38 2.15 -1.68 -20.53
CA GLY A 38 1.05 -2.33 -19.82
C GLY A 38 -0.12 -2.60 -20.76
N CYS A 39 -0.91 -3.61 -20.46
CA CYS A 39 -2.13 -3.88 -21.21
C CYS A 39 -3.21 -2.84 -20.86
N PRO A 40 -3.96 -2.28 -21.83
CA PRO A 40 -5.13 -1.47 -21.55
C PRO A 40 -6.22 -2.32 -20.86
N HIS A 41 -6.74 -1.84 -19.74
CA HIS A 41 -7.87 -2.46 -19.06
C HIS A 41 -8.98 -1.42 -18.82
N ASP A 42 -10.18 -1.67 -19.33
CA ASP A 42 -11.31 -0.78 -19.09
C ASP A 42 -12.12 -1.16 -17.84
N THR A 43 -12.76 -2.34 -17.81
CA THR A 43 -13.63 -2.76 -16.68
C THR A 43 -12.95 -3.65 -15.65
N ALA A 44 -12.02 -4.51 -16.08
CA ALA A 44 -11.31 -5.45 -15.19
C ALA A 44 -10.07 -4.83 -14.51
N LEU A 45 -9.87 -3.50 -14.64
CA LEU A 45 -8.67 -2.82 -14.17
C LEU A 45 -8.36 -3.03 -12.67
N PRO A 46 -9.33 -2.93 -11.74
CA PRO A 46 -9.04 -3.15 -10.32
C PRO A 46 -8.56 -4.58 -10.02
N MET A 47 -9.19 -5.59 -10.62
CA MET A 47 -8.78 -6.99 -10.46
C MET A 47 -7.41 -7.25 -11.08
N ALA A 48 -7.14 -6.70 -12.27
CA ALA A 48 -5.83 -6.82 -12.90
C ALA A 48 -4.71 -6.21 -12.04
N VAL A 49 -4.98 -5.10 -11.34
CA VAL A 49 -4.03 -4.54 -10.36
C VAL A 49 -3.83 -5.48 -9.16
N ALA A 50 -4.90 -6.09 -8.65
CA ALA A 50 -4.80 -7.05 -7.55
C ALA A 50 -3.98 -8.28 -7.92
N ASP A 51 -4.21 -8.85 -9.11
CA ASP A 51 -3.55 -10.04 -9.62
C ASP A 51 -2.04 -9.85 -9.75
N VAL A 52 -1.58 -8.71 -10.28
CA VAL A 52 -0.14 -8.43 -10.42
C VAL A 52 0.52 -8.06 -9.10
N LEU A 53 -0.22 -7.53 -8.12
CA LEU A 53 0.36 -6.94 -6.91
C LEU A 53 0.33 -7.87 -5.70
N VAL A 54 -0.84 -8.46 -5.39
CA VAL A 54 -1.10 -9.03 -4.06
C VAL A 54 -0.29 -10.30 -3.83
N GLU A 55 -0.51 -11.34 -4.64
CA GLU A 55 0.22 -12.61 -4.46
C GLU A 55 1.68 -12.54 -4.94
N PRO A 56 1.98 -12.02 -6.15
CA PRO A 56 3.36 -12.06 -6.67
C PRO A 56 4.35 -11.23 -5.84
N HIS A 57 3.91 -10.14 -5.21
CA HIS A 57 4.78 -9.22 -4.50
C HIS A 57 4.47 -9.08 -3.03
N LEU A 58 3.23 -8.73 -2.65
CA LEU A 58 2.92 -8.45 -1.25
C LEU A 58 2.98 -9.72 -0.40
N ALA A 59 2.39 -10.83 -0.86
CA ALA A 59 2.44 -12.10 -0.14
C ALA A 59 3.88 -12.63 -0.04
N ALA A 60 4.66 -12.52 -1.13
CA ALA A 60 6.09 -12.88 -1.13
C ALA A 60 6.91 -12.04 -0.13
N LEU A 61 6.69 -10.72 -0.09
CA LEU A 61 7.35 -9.83 0.86
C LEU A 61 6.94 -10.14 2.30
N VAL A 62 5.65 -10.40 2.55
CA VAL A 62 5.15 -10.81 3.86
C VAL A 62 5.82 -12.10 4.31
N ALA A 63 5.85 -13.13 3.45
CA ALA A 63 6.47 -14.41 3.74
C ALA A 63 7.98 -14.28 4.03
N ALA A 64 8.70 -13.54 3.18
CA ALA A 64 10.12 -13.26 3.37
C ALA A 64 10.38 -12.54 4.70
N THR A 65 9.56 -11.54 5.06
CA THR A 65 9.70 -10.80 6.32
C THR A 65 9.45 -11.70 7.54
N LEU A 66 8.39 -12.52 7.49
CA LEU A 66 8.06 -13.45 8.59
C LEU A 66 9.13 -14.51 8.82
N ALA A 67 9.92 -14.84 7.79
CA ALA A 67 11.01 -15.81 7.91
C ALA A 67 12.22 -15.28 8.69
N VAL A 68 12.38 -13.95 8.79
CA VAL A 68 13.55 -13.32 9.42
C VAL A 68 13.21 -12.41 10.61
N GLU A 69 11.97 -11.94 10.73
CA GLU A 69 11.54 -11.00 11.77
C GLU A 69 10.40 -11.54 12.64
N SER A 70 10.41 -11.18 13.92
CA SER A 70 9.34 -11.51 14.87
C SER A 70 8.21 -10.46 14.83
N VAL A 71 7.52 -10.37 13.70
CA VAL A 71 6.36 -9.49 13.49
C VAL A 71 5.14 -10.31 13.06
N SER A 72 3.93 -9.92 13.47
CA SER A 72 2.73 -10.68 13.06
C SER A 72 2.35 -10.38 11.61
N ALA A 73 1.83 -11.38 10.89
CA ALA A 73 1.28 -11.21 9.54
C ALA A 73 0.20 -10.11 9.49
N ARG A 74 -0.61 -9.99 10.55
CA ARG A 74 -1.65 -8.94 10.68
C ARG A 74 -1.08 -7.52 10.66
N VAL A 75 0.12 -7.31 11.22
CA VAL A 75 0.81 -6.01 11.17
C VAL A 75 1.31 -5.74 9.76
N LEU A 76 1.93 -6.74 9.11
CA LEU A 76 2.46 -6.60 7.76
C LEU A 76 1.37 -6.31 6.72
N TRP A 77 0.28 -7.08 6.72
CA TRP A 77 -0.87 -6.83 5.84
C TRP A 77 -1.56 -5.50 6.15
N GLY A 78 -1.65 -5.12 7.42
CA GLY A 78 -2.15 -3.79 7.81
C GLY A 78 -1.29 -2.65 7.24
N ASN A 79 0.03 -2.80 7.25
CA ASN A 79 0.96 -1.84 6.64
C ASN A 79 0.80 -1.80 5.11
N ALA A 80 0.64 -2.95 4.45
CA ALA A 80 0.37 -3.02 3.02
C ALA A 80 -0.93 -2.29 2.64
N GLY A 81 -2.03 -2.51 3.39
CA GLY A 81 -3.30 -1.82 3.18
C GLY A 81 -3.19 -0.30 3.34
N SER A 82 -2.50 0.17 4.38
CA SER A 82 -2.20 1.60 4.62
C SER A 82 -1.37 2.21 3.49
N ALA A 83 -0.32 1.51 3.02
CA ALA A 83 0.51 1.98 1.91
C ALA A 83 -0.26 2.08 0.59
N LEU A 84 -1.16 1.12 0.31
CA LEU A 84 -2.04 1.14 -0.85
C LEU A 84 -3.01 2.33 -0.81
N ALA A 85 -3.66 2.56 0.33
CA ALA A 85 -4.56 3.71 0.53
C ALA A 85 -3.82 5.04 0.35
N ALA A 86 -2.62 5.17 0.92
CA ALA A 86 -1.78 6.35 0.74
C ALA A 86 -1.39 6.56 -0.74
N ALA A 87 -1.04 5.50 -1.47
CA ALA A 87 -0.73 5.59 -2.89
C ALA A 87 -1.94 6.06 -3.73
N GLY A 88 -3.15 5.57 -3.43
CA GLY A 88 -4.38 6.07 -4.06
C GLY A 88 -4.64 7.54 -3.77
N ARG A 89 -4.48 7.96 -2.50
CA ARG A 89 -4.62 9.36 -2.07
C ARG A 89 -3.65 10.28 -2.82
N LEU A 90 -2.39 9.89 -2.94
CA LEU A 90 -1.37 10.67 -3.67
C LEU A 90 -1.75 10.85 -5.15
N VAL A 91 -2.29 9.81 -5.79
CA VAL A 91 -2.79 9.92 -7.17
C VAL A 91 -3.99 10.86 -7.23
N ALA A 92 -4.96 10.72 -6.33
CA ALA A 92 -6.16 11.56 -6.31
C ALA A 92 -5.80 13.05 -6.12
N GLN A 93 -4.82 13.35 -5.26
CA GLN A 93 -4.31 14.71 -5.05
C GLN A 93 -3.57 15.25 -6.28
N ALA A 94 -2.67 14.46 -6.86
CA ALA A 94 -1.88 14.89 -8.02
C ALA A 94 -2.69 14.95 -9.33
N ARG A 95 -3.74 14.13 -9.45
CA ARG A 95 -4.58 13.96 -10.64
C ARG A 95 -6.06 13.83 -10.23
N PRO A 96 -6.76 14.94 -9.92
CA PRO A 96 -8.15 14.91 -9.46
C PRO A 96 -9.12 14.18 -10.41
N ARG A 97 -8.88 14.26 -11.73
CA ARG A 97 -9.68 13.54 -12.75
C ARG A 97 -9.58 12.01 -12.67
N ALA A 98 -8.58 11.48 -11.96
CA ALA A 98 -8.36 10.06 -11.75
C ALA A 98 -8.78 9.58 -10.34
N ALA A 99 -9.30 10.47 -9.48
CA ALA A 99 -9.56 10.18 -8.07
C ALA A 99 -10.56 9.03 -7.88
N GLU A 100 -11.71 9.07 -8.55
CA GLU A 100 -12.73 8.01 -8.46
C GLU A 100 -12.18 6.65 -8.90
N ARG A 101 -11.41 6.63 -10.00
CA ARG A 101 -10.75 5.41 -10.48
C ARG A 101 -9.70 4.90 -9.51
N ALA A 102 -8.90 5.79 -8.94
CA ALA A 102 -7.91 5.43 -7.94
C ALA A 102 -8.59 4.80 -6.71
N LEU A 103 -9.73 5.35 -6.28
CA LEU A 103 -10.48 4.84 -5.13
C LEU A 103 -11.02 3.43 -5.43
N GLY A 104 -11.69 3.25 -6.57
CA GLY A 104 -12.20 1.94 -6.97
C GLY A 104 -11.12 0.87 -7.14
N ILE A 105 -9.91 1.24 -7.59
CA ILE A 105 -8.76 0.31 -7.60
C ILE A 105 -8.36 -0.07 -6.18
N VAL A 106 -8.21 0.90 -5.27
CA VAL A 106 -7.80 0.62 -3.90
C VAL A 106 -8.83 -0.24 -3.17
N GLU A 107 -10.12 0.09 -3.27
CA GLU A 107 -11.20 -0.67 -2.63
C GLU A 107 -11.21 -2.13 -3.11
N ALA A 108 -11.15 -2.37 -4.43
CA ALA A 108 -11.14 -3.73 -4.96
C ALA A 108 -9.91 -4.54 -4.52
N VAL A 109 -8.73 -3.91 -4.48
CA VAL A 109 -7.51 -4.59 -4.01
C VAL A 109 -7.60 -4.87 -2.50
N LEU A 110 -8.19 -3.97 -1.71
CA LEU A 110 -8.45 -4.20 -0.28
C LEU A 110 -9.46 -5.32 -0.03
N ASP A 111 -10.35 -5.59 -0.98
CA ASP A 111 -11.31 -6.69 -0.94
C ASP A 111 -10.76 -8.03 -1.46
N THR A 112 -9.45 -8.12 -1.74
CA THR A 112 -8.81 -9.32 -2.30
C THR A 112 -7.95 -10.08 -1.28
N GLY A 113 -8.23 -11.37 -1.09
CA GLY A 113 -7.36 -12.30 -0.37
C GLY A 113 -6.94 -11.81 1.02
N SER A 114 -5.64 -11.80 1.29
CA SER A 114 -5.07 -11.37 2.58
C SER A 114 -5.19 -9.86 2.87
N MET A 115 -5.61 -9.05 1.88
CA MET A 115 -5.86 -7.63 2.08
C MET A 115 -7.20 -7.37 2.80
N VAL A 116 -8.11 -8.34 2.77
CA VAL A 116 -9.45 -8.23 3.37
C VAL A 116 -9.33 -7.98 4.87
N GLY A 117 -10.01 -6.94 5.35
CA GLY A 117 -10.04 -6.61 6.77
C GLY A 117 -8.73 -6.05 7.33
N THR A 118 -7.85 -5.52 6.47
CA THR A 118 -6.65 -4.77 6.90
C THR A 118 -6.98 -3.38 7.47
N GLY A 119 -8.09 -2.79 7.04
CA GLY A 119 -8.57 -1.49 7.49
C GLY A 119 -9.89 -1.09 6.83
N TRP A 120 -10.24 0.19 6.93
CA TRP A 120 -11.41 0.78 6.28
C TRP A 120 -11.15 2.26 5.97
N PHE A 121 -11.88 2.82 5.00
CA PHE A 121 -11.84 4.24 4.70
C PHE A 121 -12.72 5.05 5.67
N GLU A 122 -12.17 6.16 6.13
CA GLU A 122 -12.88 7.30 6.70
C GLU A 122 -13.10 8.37 5.59
N PRO A 123 -13.96 9.36 5.79
CA PRO A 123 -14.19 10.41 4.80
C PRO A 123 -12.88 11.10 4.33
N GLY A 124 -12.79 11.43 3.04
CA GLY A 124 -11.69 12.24 2.50
C GLY A 124 -10.35 11.53 2.32
N TRP A 125 -10.34 10.25 1.91
CA TRP A 125 -9.14 9.41 1.72
C TRP A 125 -8.35 9.06 2.99
N SER A 126 -8.93 9.32 4.16
CA SER A 126 -8.38 8.86 5.43
C SER A 126 -8.56 7.33 5.54
N PHE A 127 -7.53 6.60 5.94
CA PHE A 127 -7.59 5.15 6.09
C PHE A 127 -7.29 4.75 7.54
N ARG A 128 -8.09 3.84 8.10
CA ARG A 128 -7.91 3.36 9.48
C ARG A 128 -7.55 1.89 9.45
N ARG A 129 -6.39 1.54 10.01
CA ARG A 129 -5.97 0.14 10.13
C ARG A 129 -6.72 -0.61 11.23
N ARG A 130 -6.81 -1.94 11.07
CA ARG A 130 -7.26 -2.91 12.10
C ARG A 130 -6.11 -3.50 12.93
N SER A 131 -4.90 -2.97 12.78
CA SER A 131 -3.68 -3.34 13.50
C SER A 131 -2.78 -2.13 13.77
N CYS A 132 -1.94 -2.21 14.80
CA CYS A 132 -0.92 -1.20 15.06
C CYS A 132 0.26 -1.43 14.10
N CYS A 133 0.73 -0.37 13.42
CA CYS A 133 1.84 -0.46 12.48
C CYS A 133 3.23 -0.56 13.11
N LEU A 134 3.31 -0.36 14.44
CA LEU A 134 4.55 -0.34 15.22
C LEU A 134 5.53 0.79 14.85
N TYR A 135 5.11 1.81 14.09
CA TYR A 135 5.98 2.93 13.72
C TYR A 135 6.59 3.64 14.94
N TYR A 136 5.84 3.75 16.04
CA TYR A 136 6.30 4.32 17.30
C TYR A 136 7.52 3.59 17.92
N ARG A 137 7.85 2.38 17.46
CA ARG A 137 8.99 1.60 17.96
C ARG A 137 10.30 1.86 17.20
N ILE A 138 10.25 2.57 16.09
CA ILE A 138 11.43 2.90 15.28
C ILE A 138 12.07 4.19 15.84
N PRO A 139 13.41 4.32 15.89
CA PRO A 139 14.05 5.58 16.26
C PRO A 139 13.53 6.76 15.43
N GLY A 140 13.06 7.82 16.09
CA GLY A 140 12.41 8.97 15.45
C GLY A 140 10.99 8.69 14.93
N GLY A 141 10.42 7.53 15.24
CA GLY A 141 9.05 7.16 14.92
C GLY A 141 8.03 7.78 15.88
N GLY A 142 6.79 7.85 15.43
CA GLY A 142 5.69 8.43 16.21
C GLY A 142 4.37 7.72 15.93
N VAL A 143 3.28 8.44 16.16
CA VAL A 143 1.94 7.96 15.81
C VAL A 143 1.73 8.17 14.32
N CYS A 144 1.41 7.10 13.62
CA CYS A 144 1.04 7.15 12.21
C CYS A 144 -0.36 7.75 12.00
N ASP A 145 -0.58 8.38 10.85
CA ASP A 145 -1.91 8.92 10.49
C ASP A 145 -3.01 7.84 10.51
N ASP A 146 -2.68 6.63 10.03
CA ASP A 146 -3.62 5.50 9.94
C ASP A 146 -3.64 4.65 11.23
N CYS A 147 -3.37 5.24 12.41
CA CYS A 147 -3.29 4.52 13.68
C CYS A 147 -4.62 3.90 14.09
N VAL A 148 -4.65 2.64 14.54
CA VAL A 148 -5.87 1.96 15.01
C VAL A 148 -6.58 2.67 16.17
N GLN A 149 -5.84 3.46 16.98
CA GLN A 149 -6.37 4.23 18.11
C GLN A 149 -6.98 5.59 17.69
N GLY A 150 -6.87 6.00 16.42
CA GLY A 150 -7.17 7.38 16.03
C GLY A 150 -6.03 8.36 16.35
N THR A 151 -6.27 9.65 16.11
CA THR A 151 -5.46 10.77 16.64
C THR A 151 -5.60 10.95 18.16
N ARG A 152 -6.15 9.97 18.89
CA ARG A 152 -6.36 10.04 20.34
C ARG A 152 -5.10 9.82 21.18
N TRP A 153 -3.92 9.78 20.55
CA TRP A 153 -2.66 9.79 21.28
C TRP A 153 -2.37 11.22 21.77
N CYS A 154 -2.77 11.50 23.01
CA CYS A 154 -2.09 12.51 23.80
C CYS A 154 -0.67 12.02 24.04
N ASP A 155 0.30 12.84 23.68
CA ASP A 155 1.73 12.64 23.86
C ASP A 155 2.06 12.23 25.32
N PRO A 156 2.69 11.07 25.59
CA PRO A 156 3.15 10.73 26.94
C PRO A 156 4.49 11.40 27.31
N GLY A 157 4.93 12.43 26.59
CA GLY A 157 6.32 12.89 26.58
C GLY A 157 6.69 14.22 27.26
N THR A 158 5.83 14.89 28.02
CA THR A 158 6.24 16.02 28.89
C THR A 158 5.63 15.92 30.29
N SER A 159 6.35 15.24 31.18
CA SER A 159 6.27 15.41 32.64
C SER A 159 7.63 15.12 33.25
#